data_AF-A0A9W7G692-F1
#
_entry.id   AF-A0A9W7G692-F1
#
_cell.length_a   1.000
_cell.length_b   1.000
_cell.length_c   1.000
_cell.angle_alpha   90.00
_cell.angle_beta   90.00
_cell.angle_gamma   90.00
#
_symmetry.space_group_name_H-M   'P 1'
#
loop_
_entity.id
_entity.type
_entity.pdbx_description
1 polymer ?
#
loop_
_entity_poly.entity_id
_entity_poly.type
_entity_poly.pdbx_seq_one_letter_code
_entity_poly.pdbx_strand_id
1 'polypeptide(L)'
;MSSLCPTYAYVLGYLGVTMSCVFGVVGSSLGIVLISPPLLTLSISQPKLLTKCLMPIVMSGVVAVYGLIVSVVLLGSIPAPFADESAADGVGLTYSLYSSLTHLFAGTLCGLTAAAAGWCIGIVGRAFVGTLCWHTGGAEVKMSIGRGAVNERSGLLANDMLSDKRYSPPQDKGAESGAASAASEASANGRGFNSVYSGMLVTCIFAEAIALYGMIAAVIVAGKGGGGGVGGCLQG
;
A
#
# COMPACT_ATOMS: atom_id res chain seq x y z
N MET A 1 31.73 1.01 -27.22
CA MET A 1 30.58 1.35 -26.33
C MET A 1 30.14 0.08 -25.65
N SER A 2 30.58 -0.13 -24.42
CA SER A 2 30.35 -1.36 -23.66
C SER A 2 28.84 -1.65 -23.54
N SER A 3 28.35 -2.67 -24.24
CA SER A 3 26.91 -2.99 -24.34
C SER A 3 26.23 -3.30 -23.01
N LEU A 4 27.02 -3.53 -21.95
CA LEU A 4 26.55 -3.84 -20.61
C LEU A 4 26.25 -2.60 -19.75
N CYS A 5 26.77 -1.42 -20.11
CA CYS A 5 26.72 -0.21 -19.28
C CYS A 5 26.27 1.01 -20.09
N PRO A 6 24.98 1.08 -20.48
CA PRO A 6 24.44 2.22 -21.21
C PRO A 6 24.03 3.38 -20.30
N THR A 7 24.02 4.60 -20.83
CA THR A 7 23.67 5.83 -20.09
C THR A 7 22.27 5.81 -19.46
N TYR A 8 21.32 5.05 -20.04
CA TYR A 8 19.96 4.93 -19.50
C TYR A 8 19.88 4.07 -18.22
N ALA A 9 20.95 3.38 -17.81
CA ALA A 9 20.97 2.55 -16.61
C ALA A 9 20.64 3.36 -15.34
N TYR A 10 21.16 4.59 -15.21
CA TYR A 10 20.86 5.46 -14.07
C TYR A 10 19.38 5.82 -13.98
N VAL A 11 18.76 6.13 -15.12
CA VAL A 11 17.33 6.48 -15.18
C VAL A 11 16.46 5.33 -14.68
N LEU A 12 16.81 4.08 -15.02
CA LEU A 12 16.09 2.89 -14.54
C LEU A 12 16.23 2.70 -13.02
N GLY A 13 17.41 2.94 -12.46
CA GLY A 13 17.63 2.87 -11.01
C GLY A 13 16.78 3.89 -10.24
N TYR A 14 16.81 5.16 -10.66
CA TYR A 14 16.00 6.22 -10.03
C TYR A 14 14.50 6.06 -10.27
N LEU A 15 14.09 5.44 -11.39
CA LEU A 15 12.70 5.07 -11.63
C LEU A 15 12.21 4.08 -10.56
N GLY A 16 13.03 3.10 -10.17
CA GLY A 16 12.72 2.18 -9.07
C GLY A 16 12.46 2.90 -7.74
N VAL A 17 13.33 3.86 -7.39
CA VAL A 17 13.20 4.69 -6.18
C VAL A 17 11.88 5.47 -6.18
N THR A 18 11.58 6.17 -7.28
CA THR A 18 10.36 6.98 -7.39
C THR A 18 9.10 6.12 -7.36
N MET A 19 9.10 4.97 -8.04
CA MET A 19 7.96 4.05 -8.05
C MET A 19 7.68 3.44 -6.67
N SER A 20 8.72 3.12 -5.89
CA SER A 20 8.56 2.64 -4.50
C SER A 20 7.83 3.66 -3.63
N CYS A 21 8.26 4.92 -3.68
CA CYS A 21 7.67 5.99 -2.88
C CYS A 21 6.23 6.30 -3.33
N VAL A 22 6.00 6.50 -4.63
CA VAL A 22 4.68 6.89 -5.17
C VAL A 22 3.63 5.82 -4.88
N PHE A 23 3.90 4.54 -5.18
CA PHE A 23 2.92 3.48 -4.92
C PHE A 23 2.68 3.26 -3.42
N GLY A 24 3.69 3.42 -2.57
CA GLY A 24 3.51 3.38 -1.10
C GLY A 24 2.58 4.48 -0.59
N VAL A 25 2.79 5.72 -1.05
CA VAL A 25 1.94 6.88 -0.66
C VAL A 25 0.53 6.75 -1.22
N VAL A 26 0.37 6.31 -2.48
CA VAL A 26 -0.95 6.06 -3.08
C VAL A 26 -1.70 4.97 -2.31
N GLY A 27 -1.04 3.87 -1.95
CA GLY A 27 -1.64 2.79 -1.14
C GLY A 27 -2.19 3.29 0.19
N SER A 28 -1.39 4.06 0.91
CA SER A 28 -1.77 4.64 2.20
C SER A 28 -2.92 5.64 2.09
N SER A 29 -2.88 6.51 1.07
CA SER A 29 -3.92 7.51 0.81
C SER A 29 -5.28 6.85 0.50
N LEU A 30 -5.26 5.80 -0.33
CA LEU A 30 -6.47 5.04 -0.67
C LEU A 30 -7.05 4.30 0.55
N GLY A 31 -6.22 3.79 1.45
CA GLY A 31 -6.69 3.20 2.70
C GLY A 31 -7.40 4.21 3.61
N ILE A 32 -6.84 5.41 3.74
CA ILE A 32 -7.40 6.48 4.60
C ILE A 32 -8.72 7.03 4.04
N VAL A 33 -8.81 7.25 2.72
CA VAL A 33 -10.03 7.83 2.11
C VAL A 33 -11.24 6.89 2.23
N LEU A 34 -11.03 5.56 2.25
CA LEU A 34 -12.10 4.58 2.42
C LEU A 34 -12.68 4.59 3.84
N ILE A 35 -11.86 4.82 4.87
CA ILE A 35 -12.27 4.80 6.29
C ILE A 35 -12.93 6.12 6.72
N SER A 36 -12.55 7.23 6.09
CA SER A 36 -12.91 8.59 6.54
C SER A 36 -14.42 8.88 6.65
N PRO A 37 -15.29 8.50 5.68
CA PRO A 37 -16.72 8.85 5.75
C PRO A 37 -17.48 8.31 6.99
N PRO A 38 -17.45 7.00 7.32
CA PRO A 38 -18.12 6.51 8.52
C PRO A 38 -17.44 6.98 9.82
N LEU A 39 -16.13 7.28 9.77
CA LEU A 39 -15.38 7.79 10.92
C LEU A 39 -15.86 9.17 11.35
N LEU A 40 -16.15 10.07 10.41
CA LEU A 40 -16.64 11.42 10.72
C LEU A 40 -18.01 11.37 11.42
N THR A 41 -18.91 10.50 10.94
CA THR A 41 -20.22 10.28 11.57
C THR A 41 -20.05 9.75 12.99
N LEU A 42 -19.18 8.75 13.19
CA LEU A 42 -18.90 8.19 14.52
C LEU A 42 -18.25 9.22 15.47
N SER A 43 -17.41 10.11 14.94
CA SER A 43 -16.73 11.16 15.72
C SER A 43 -17.71 12.17 16.33
N ILE A 44 -18.81 12.46 15.64
CA ILE A 44 -19.85 13.37 16.13
C ILE A 44 -20.80 12.65 17.09
N SER A 45 -21.18 11.41 16.77
CA SER A 45 -22.14 10.66 17.58
C SER A 45 -21.56 10.18 18.91
N GLN A 46 -20.34 9.60 18.90
CA GLN A 46 -19.72 9.04 20.10
C GLN A 46 -18.19 9.20 20.11
N PRO A 47 -17.66 10.34 20.58
CA PRO A 47 -16.21 10.60 20.60
C PRO A 47 -15.44 9.66 21.54
N LYS A 48 -16.12 9.01 22.50
CA LYS A 48 -15.53 8.04 23.43
C LYS A 48 -15.02 6.76 22.74
N LEU A 49 -15.56 6.43 21.55
CA LEU A 49 -15.14 5.25 20.78
C LEU A 49 -14.10 5.58 19.70
N LEU A 50 -13.92 6.87 19.38
CA LEU A 50 -13.03 7.34 18.31
C LEU A 50 -11.58 6.86 18.50
N THR A 51 -11.06 6.95 19.72
CA THR A 51 -9.66 6.57 20.02
C THR A 51 -9.33 5.13 19.65
N LYS A 52 -10.31 4.22 19.72
CA LYS A 52 -10.13 2.83 19.29
C LYS A 52 -10.24 2.66 17.78
N CYS A 53 -11.02 3.50 17.12
CA CYS A 53 -11.21 3.48 15.66
C CYS A 53 -10.04 4.08 14.88
N LEU A 54 -9.10 4.77 15.55
CA LEU A 54 -7.93 5.36 14.89
C LEU A 54 -6.85 4.35 14.51
N MET A 55 -6.84 3.14 15.09
CA MET A 55 -5.83 2.11 14.79
C MET A 55 -5.71 1.76 13.29
N PRO A 56 -6.79 1.45 12.54
CA PRO A 56 -6.67 1.14 11.11
C PRO A 56 -6.13 2.31 10.26
N ILE A 57 -6.36 3.56 10.68
CA ILE A 57 -5.83 4.75 10.00
C ILE A 57 -4.32 4.83 10.17
N VAL A 58 -3.85 4.61 11.40
CA VAL A 58 -2.41 4.59 11.72
C VAL A 58 -1.73 3.46 10.95
N MET A 59 -2.32 2.27 10.88
CA MET A 59 -1.76 1.13 10.14
C MET A 59 -1.68 1.42 8.63
N SER A 60 -2.70 2.08 8.04
CA SER A 60 -2.60 2.57 6.65
C SER A 60 -1.45 3.57 6.48
N GLY A 61 -1.18 4.41 7.47
CA GLY A 61 -0.07 5.37 7.47
C GLY A 61 1.32 4.71 7.46
N VAL A 62 1.52 3.67 8.27
CA VAL A 62 2.81 2.97 8.36
C VAL A 62 3.18 2.31 7.02
N VAL A 63 2.20 1.89 6.22
CA VAL A 63 2.44 1.30 4.89
C VAL A 63 3.20 2.26 3.94
N ALA A 64 2.99 3.58 4.04
CA ALA A 64 3.74 4.56 3.24
C ALA A 64 5.23 4.63 3.65
N VAL A 65 5.53 4.38 4.93
CA VAL A 65 6.89 4.41 5.46
C VAL A 65 7.72 3.27 4.87
N TYR A 66 7.13 2.11 4.57
CA TYR A 66 7.83 1.02 3.90
C TYR A 66 8.39 1.43 2.52
N GLY A 67 7.60 2.13 1.71
CA GLY A 67 8.04 2.66 0.41
C GLY A 67 9.12 3.74 0.55
N LEU A 68 9.07 4.56 1.60
CA LEU A 68 10.08 5.57 1.93
C LEU A 68 11.42 4.93 2.35
N ILE A 69 11.37 3.89 3.20
CA ILE A 69 12.58 3.18 3.66
C ILE A 69 13.30 2.51 2.48
N VAL A 70 12.56 1.84 1.59
CA VAL A 70 13.17 1.23 0.40
C VAL A 70 13.78 2.30 -0.51
N SER A 71 13.12 3.45 -0.67
CA SER A 71 13.65 4.56 -1.47
C SER A 71 15.01 5.05 -0.96
N VAL A 72 15.18 5.23 0.35
CA VAL A 72 16.47 5.69 0.92
C VAL A 72 17.55 4.62 0.87
N VAL A 73 17.21 3.34 1.05
CA VAL A 73 18.16 2.22 0.95
C VAL A 73 18.70 2.09 -0.49
N LEU A 74 17.82 2.20 -1.49
CA LEU A 74 18.21 2.18 -2.90
C LEU A 74 19.13 3.37 -3.23
N LEU A 75 18.84 4.56 -2.71
CA LEU A 75 19.67 5.76 -2.91
C LEU A 75 21.10 5.59 -2.40
N GLY A 76 21.27 4.94 -1.24
CA GLY A 76 22.59 4.65 -0.68
C GLY A 76 23.41 3.62 -1.46
N SER A 77 22.77 2.88 -2.37
CA SER A 77 23.42 1.83 -3.18
C SER A 77 23.83 2.32 -4.58
N ILE A 78 23.46 3.54 -4.97
CA ILE A 78 23.79 4.12 -6.27
C ILE A 78 25.06 4.99 -6.12
N PRO A 79 26.19 4.64 -6.76
CA PRO A 79 27.42 5.43 -6.68
C PRO A 79 27.28 6.75 -7.44
N ALA A 80 27.99 7.79 -6.96
CA ALA A 80 28.02 9.09 -7.63
C ALA A 80 28.85 9.00 -8.93
N PRO A 81 28.35 9.54 -10.06
CA PRO A 81 28.99 9.42 -11.38
C PRO A 81 30.29 10.23 -11.58
N PHE A 82 30.89 10.78 -10.52
CA PHE A 82 32.06 11.68 -10.58
C PHE A 82 33.13 11.38 -9.50
N ALA A 83 33.11 10.21 -8.87
CA ALA A 83 34.05 9.89 -7.80
C ALA A 83 35.36 9.23 -8.27
N ASP A 84 35.45 8.79 -9.53
CA ASP A 84 36.59 8.06 -10.08
C ASP A 84 37.23 8.77 -11.30
N GLU A 85 38.25 9.61 -11.04
CA GLU A 85 39.20 10.09 -12.06
C GLU A 85 40.14 8.98 -12.61
N SER A 86 39.87 7.71 -12.33
CA SER A 86 40.73 6.58 -12.74
C SER A 86 40.23 5.79 -13.95
N ALA A 87 39.13 6.18 -14.58
CA ALA A 87 38.75 5.65 -15.89
C ALA A 87 39.47 6.43 -16.99
N ALA A 88 40.46 5.80 -17.64
CA ALA A 88 41.32 6.37 -18.67
C ALA A 88 40.61 6.91 -19.95
N ASP A 89 39.28 6.91 -19.98
CA ASP A 89 38.44 7.43 -21.06
C ASP A 89 37.22 8.22 -20.52
N GLY A 90 37.40 9.16 -19.58
CA GLY A 90 36.50 10.31 -19.32
C GLY A 90 35.00 10.09 -19.00
N VAL A 91 34.51 8.85 -18.95
CA VAL A 91 33.10 8.48 -18.72
C VAL A 91 33.07 7.10 -18.02
N GLY A 92 33.53 7.03 -16.77
CA GLY A 92 33.51 5.81 -15.96
C GLY A 92 32.10 5.43 -15.50
N LEU A 93 31.32 4.75 -16.35
CA LEU A 93 30.01 4.23 -15.96
C LEU A 93 30.20 2.97 -15.10
N THR A 94 30.30 3.13 -13.78
CA THR A 94 30.42 2.02 -12.81
C THR A 94 29.09 1.31 -12.51
N TYR A 95 28.00 1.76 -13.14
CA TYR A 95 26.65 1.23 -12.96
C TYR A 95 26.21 0.34 -14.13
N SER A 96 26.07 -0.96 -13.88
CA SER A 96 25.68 -1.95 -14.88
C SER A 96 24.17 -2.06 -15.04
N LEU A 97 23.73 -2.55 -16.22
CA LEU A 97 22.30 -2.76 -16.51
C LEU A 97 21.64 -3.80 -15.59
N TYR A 98 22.40 -4.79 -15.11
CA TYR A 98 21.90 -5.77 -14.14
C TYR A 98 21.53 -5.09 -12.82
N SER A 99 22.42 -4.22 -12.31
CA SER A 99 22.18 -3.49 -11.07
C SER A 99 20.95 -2.60 -11.22
N SER A 100 20.87 -1.77 -12.28
CA SER A 100 19.73 -0.88 -12.48
C SER A 100 18.38 -1.58 -12.54
N LEU A 101 18.30 -2.73 -13.22
CA LEU A 101 17.09 -3.55 -13.25
C LEU A 101 16.76 -4.13 -11.87
N THR A 102 17.75 -4.59 -11.10
CA THR A 102 17.48 -5.08 -9.74
C THR A 102 16.90 -3.99 -8.84
N HIS A 103 17.39 -2.75 -8.95
CA HIS A 103 16.86 -1.60 -8.22
C HIS A 103 15.44 -1.21 -8.68
N LEU A 104 15.16 -1.31 -9.99
CA LEU A 104 13.83 -1.10 -10.55
C LEU A 104 12.80 -2.12 -10.02
N PHE A 105 13.15 -3.41 -10.07
CA PHE A 105 12.26 -4.48 -9.58
C PHE A 105 12.10 -4.45 -8.06
N ALA A 106 13.16 -4.14 -7.31
CA ALA A 106 13.08 -3.96 -5.86
C ALA A 106 12.07 -2.85 -5.49
N GLY A 107 12.15 -1.69 -6.14
CA GLY A 107 11.24 -0.58 -5.88
C GLY A 107 9.79 -0.87 -6.27
N THR A 108 9.55 -1.49 -7.43
CA THR A 108 8.19 -1.81 -7.90
C THR A 108 7.53 -2.91 -7.08
N LEU A 109 8.28 -3.93 -6.63
CA LEU A 109 7.77 -5.01 -5.77
C LEU A 109 7.29 -4.46 -4.42
N CYS A 110 8.11 -3.65 -3.73
CA CYS A 110 7.71 -3.04 -2.47
C CYS A 110 6.53 -2.07 -2.64
N GLY A 111 6.55 -1.24 -3.69
CA GLY A 111 5.48 -0.28 -3.95
C GLY A 111 4.12 -0.94 -4.22
N LEU A 112 4.07 -1.96 -5.08
CA LEU A 112 2.81 -2.64 -5.43
C LEU A 112 2.23 -3.47 -4.28
N THR A 113 3.09 -4.13 -3.49
CA THR A 113 2.65 -4.88 -2.30
C THR A 113 2.12 -3.95 -1.22
N ALA A 114 2.75 -2.79 -1.01
CA ALA A 114 2.25 -1.73 -0.13
C ALA A 114 0.90 -1.17 -0.63
N ALA A 115 0.74 -0.94 -1.93
CA ALA A 115 -0.53 -0.48 -2.50
C ALA A 115 -1.69 -1.47 -2.27
N ALA A 116 -1.44 -2.77 -2.48
CA ALA A 116 -2.43 -3.82 -2.22
C ALA A 116 -2.79 -3.94 -0.73
N ALA A 117 -1.80 -3.86 0.16
CA ALA A 117 -2.03 -3.91 1.60
C ALA A 117 -2.84 -2.70 2.10
N GLY A 118 -2.51 -1.49 1.64
CA GLY A 118 -3.24 -0.26 1.98
C GLY A 118 -4.71 -0.30 1.55
N TRP A 119 -4.99 -0.84 0.36
CA TRP A 119 -6.36 -1.05 -0.12
C TRP A 119 -7.13 -2.04 0.77
N CYS A 120 -6.50 -3.15 1.16
CA CYS A 120 -7.09 -4.15 2.05
C CYS A 120 -7.45 -3.54 3.44
N ILE A 121 -6.51 -2.81 4.04
CA ILE A 121 -6.71 -2.14 5.35
C ILE A 121 -7.87 -1.15 5.27
N GLY A 122 -8.00 -0.41 4.17
CA GLY A 122 -9.10 0.54 3.94
C GLY A 122 -10.49 -0.12 3.96
N ILE A 123 -10.64 -1.25 3.27
CA ILE A 123 -11.93 -2.00 3.22
C ILE A 123 -12.28 -2.54 4.61
N VAL A 124 -11.32 -3.17 5.30
CA VAL A 124 -11.52 -3.73 6.63
C VAL A 124 -11.87 -2.64 7.64
N GLY A 125 -11.17 -1.50 7.61
CA GLY A 125 -11.46 -0.35 8.47
C GLY A 125 -12.84 0.26 8.20
N ARG A 126 -13.26 0.35 6.92
CA ARG A 126 -14.59 0.85 6.56
C ARG A 126 -15.71 -0.06 7.08
N ALA A 127 -15.54 -1.38 6.97
CA ALA A 127 -16.49 -2.36 7.52
C ALA A 127 -16.57 -2.27 9.04
N PHE A 128 -15.42 -2.21 9.74
CA PHE A 128 -15.36 -2.07 11.19
C PHE A 128 -16.10 -0.83 11.70
N VAL A 129 -15.75 0.35 11.20
CA VAL A 129 -16.38 1.62 11.63
C VAL A 129 -17.85 1.67 11.21
N GLY A 130 -18.19 1.08 10.06
CA GLY A 130 -19.57 0.90 9.60
C GLY A 130 -20.39 0.11 10.63
N THR A 131 -19.95 -1.10 11.00
CA THR A 131 -20.64 -1.95 11.99
C THR A 131 -20.79 -1.25 13.34
N LEU A 132 -19.80 -0.46 13.77
CA LEU A 132 -19.89 0.33 15.00
C LEU A 132 -20.99 1.39 14.93
N CYS A 133 -21.07 2.13 13.83
CA CYS A 133 -22.10 3.15 13.63
C CYS A 133 -23.51 2.56 13.72
N TRP A 134 -23.73 1.39 13.10
CA TRP A 134 -24.99 0.63 13.18
C TRP A 134 -25.33 0.23 14.62
N HIS A 135 -24.35 -0.20 15.42
CA HIS A 135 -24.59 -0.63 16.79
C HIS A 135 -24.90 0.53 17.74
N THR A 136 -24.40 1.73 17.46
CA THR A 136 -24.63 2.93 18.29
C THR A 136 -25.92 3.68 17.99
N GLY A 137 -26.78 3.20 17.08
CA GLY A 137 -28.08 3.82 16.78
C GLY A 137 -27.99 5.21 16.12
N GLY A 138 -26.84 5.58 15.58
CA GLY A 138 -26.65 6.84 14.86
C GLY A 138 -27.32 6.75 13.49
N ALA A 139 -28.36 7.55 13.26
CA ALA A 139 -28.95 7.74 11.95
C ALA A 139 -27.86 8.02 10.90
N GLU A 140 -27.95 7.38 9.73
CA GLU A 140 -27.09 7.66 8.59
C GLU A 140 -27.15 9.17 8.27
N VAL A 141 -26.12 9.92 8.67
CA VAL A 141 -25.90 11.22 8.07
C VAL A 141 -25.40 10.93 6.67
N LYS A 142 -26.30 11.11 5.70
CA LYS A 142 -26.05 11.05 4.26
C LYS A 142 -25.11 12.18 3.88
N MET A 143 -23.83 12.04 4.26
CA MET A 143 -22.77 12.97 3.88
C MET A 143 -22.56 12.82 2.38
N SER A 144 -23.12 13.77 1.63
CA SER A 144 -22.87 13.95 0.20
C SER A 144 -21.45 14.50 0.01
N ILE A 145 -20.43 13.70 0.28
CA ILE A 145 -19.07 13.93 -0.21
C ILE A 145 -19.08 13.59 -1.70
N GLY A 146 -18.78 14.59 -2.52
CA GLY A 146 -18.79 14.50 -3.98
C GLY A 146 -18.05 13.25 -4.48
N ARG A 147 -18.80 12.36 -5.14
CA ARG A 147 -18.32 11.14 -5.83
C ARG A 147 -17.48 11.48 -7.07
N GLY A 148 -16.56 12.44 -6.99
CA GLY A 148 -15.82 12.96 -8.14
C GLY A 148 -14.52 12.22 -8.46
N ALA A 149 -13.86 11.60 -7.48
CA ALA A 149 -12.52 11.03 -7.66
C ALA A 149 -12.46 9.49 -7.67
N VAL A 150 -13.57 8.81 -7.37
CA VAL A 150 -13.68 7.33 -7.32
C VAL A 150 -14.64 6.82 -8.42
N ASN A 151 -14.86 7.58 -9.49
CA ASN A 151 -15.94 7.28 -10.44
C ASN A 151 -15.50 6.45 -11.68
N GLU A 152 -14.24 6.47 -12.11
CA GLU A 152 -13.93 5.99 -13.48
C GLU A 152 -13.36 4.59 -13.63
N ARG A 153 -12.93 3.91 -12.54
CA ARG A 153 -12.46 2.51 -12.64
C ARG A 153 -13.19 1.50 -11.77
N SER A 154 -13.94 1.96 -10.78
CA SER A 154 -14.82 1.12 -9.96
C SER A 154 -16.22 0.96 -10.58
N GLY A 155 -16.60 1.85 -11.50
CA GLY A 155 -17.93 1.83 -12.14
C GLY A 155 -18.16 0.65 -13.08
N LEU A 156 -17.14 0.14 -13.78
CA LEU A 156 -17.35 -0.93 -14.76
C LEU A 156 -17.60 -2.31 -14.12
N LEU A 157 -17.23 -2.49 -12.84
CA LEU A 157 -17.57 -3.69 -12.06
C LEU A 157 -18.74 -3.48 -11.08
N ALA A 158 -19.07 -2.23 -10.75
CA ALA A 158 -20.21 -1.90 -9.89
C ALA A 158 -21.55 -1.83 -10.63
N ASN A 159 -21.54 -1.61 -11.94
CA ASN A 159 -22.78 -1.51 -12.73
C ASN A 159 -23.45 -2.86 -13.01
N ASP A 160 -22.72 -3.98 -12.95
CA ASP A 160 -23.31 -5.32 -13.14
C ASP A 160 -23.99 -5.85 -11.86
N MET A 161 -23.72 -5.22 -10.71
CA MET A 161 -24.33 -5.55 -9.41
C MET A 161 -25.62 -4.76 -9.13
N LEU A 162 -26.00 -3.81 -10.00
CA LEU A 162 -27.11 -2.90 -9.77
C LEU A 162 -28.46 -3.38 -10.33
N SER A 163 -28.50 -4.58 -10.93
CA SER A 163 -29.68 -5.11 -11.63
C SER A 163 -30.40 -6.25 -10.89
N ASP A 164 -30.22 -6.40 -9.56
CA ASP A 164 -31.10 -7.25 -8.76
C ASP A 164 -31.79 -6.46 -7.62
N LYS A 165 -33.12 -6.59 -7.58
CA LYS A 165 -34.07 -5.59 -7.06
C LYS A 165 -34.58 -5.93 -5.66
N ARG A 166 -33.73 -6.50 -4.79
CA ARG A 166 -34.10 -6.95 -3.42
C ARG A 166 -33.15 -6.47 -2.30
N TYR A 167 -32.76 -5.21 -2.28
CA TYR A 167 -32.14 -4.59 -1.10
C TYR A 167 -33.20 -4.07 -0.10
N SER A 168 -33.84 -5.04 0.56
CA SER A 168 -34.05 -5.05 2.02
C SER A 168 -32.92 -5.96 2.58
N PRO A 169 -32.53 -5.91 3.86
CA PRO A 169 -31.22 -6.44 4.29
C PRO A 169 -31.11 -7.96 4.06
N PRO A 170 -29.94 -8.63 4.12
CA PRO A 170 -28.55 -8.38 3.66
C PRO A 170 -28.10 -9.37 2.51
N GLN A 171 -26.82 -9.33 2.05
CA GLN A 171 -26.05 -10.23 1.11
C GLN A 171 -25.74 -9.62 -0.29
N ASP A 172 -24.50 -9.18 -0.64
CA ASP A 172 -23.24 -9.88 -1.06
C ASP A 172 -23.05 -9.95 -2.60
N LYS A 173 -21.81 -9.63 -3.04
CA LYS A 173 -20.95 -10.20 -4.12
C LYS A 173 -20.45 -9.05 -5.01
N GLY A 174 -19.17 -8.85 -5.35
CA GLY A 174 -17.96 -9.62 -5.13
C GLY A 174 -16.71 -8.73 -5.25
N ALA A 175 -15.61 -9.25 -4.70
CA ALA A 175 -14.29 -8.66 -4.47
C ALA A 175 -14.06 -7.99 -3.10
N GLU A 176 -15.10 -7.47 -2.41
CA GLU A 176 -15.02 -7.03 -1.00
C GLU A 176 -15.51 -8.13 0.00
N SER A 177 -15.96 -9.28 -0.50
CA SER A 177 -16.73 -10.32 0.22
C SER A 177 -15.90 -11.35 1.03
N GLY A 178 -14.57 -11.31 0.97
CA GLY A 178 -13.74 -12.25 1.73
C GLY A 178 -13.48 -11.83 3.19
N ALA A 179 -13.26 -10.54 3.44
CA ALA A 179 -12.92 -10.03 4.77
C ALA A 179 -14.16 -9.63 5.60
N ALA A 180 -15.26 -9.28 4.94
CA ALA A 180 -16.51 -8.87 5.59
C ALA A 180 -17.33 -10.05 6.15
N SER A 181 -17.15 -11.27 5.61
CA SER A 181 -17.88 -12.48 6.05
C SER A 181 -17.36 -13.04 7.38
N ALA A 182 -16.06 -12.90 7.69
CA ALA A 182 -15.48 -13.35 8.96
C ALA A 182 -15.89 -12.48 10.17
N ALA A 183 -16.19 -11.19 9.95
CA ALA A 183 -16.60 -10.27 11.03
C ALA A 183 -18.08 -10.39 11.40
N SER A 184 -18.93 -10.88 10.49
CA SER A 184 -20.38 -11.02 10.68
C SER A 184 -20.73 -12.15 11.66
N GLU A 185 -19.98 -13.26 11.67
CA GLU A 185 -20.23 -14.39 12.58
C GLU A 185 -19.85 -14.12 14.06
N ALA A 186 -19.00 -13.13 14.33
CA ALA A 186 -18.61 -12.77 15.70
C ALA A 186 -19.69 -11.97 16.48
N SER A 187 -20.76 -11.54 15.80
CA SER A 187 -21.78 -10.61 16.33
C SER A 187 -22.98 -11.29 17.02
N ALA A 188 -23.10 -12.63 16.97
CA ALA A 188 -24.28 -13.33 17.48
C ALA A 188 -24.36 -13.47 19.02
N ASN A 189 -23.39 -12.97 19.82
CA ASN A 189 -23.34 -13.30 21.26
C ASN A 189 -22.86 -12.15 22.19
N GLY A 190 -23.60 -11.03 22.25
CA GLY A 190 -23.70 -10.16 23.45
C GLY A 190 -22.43 -9.53 24.06
N ARG A 191 -21.25 -9.70 23.44
CA ARG A 191 -19.92 -9.19 23.84
C ARG A 191 -19.27 -8.35 22.72
N GLY A 192 -20.11 -7.75 21.88
CA GLY A 192 -19.83 -7.48 20.46
C GLY A 192 -18.77 -6.45 20.12
N PHE A 193 -18.44 -5.49 20.98
CA PHE A 193 -17.45 -4.45 20.63
C PHE A 193 -16.00 -4.95 20.72
N ASN A 194 -15.63 -5.59 21.82
CA ASN A 194 -14.26 -6.07 22.05
C ASN A 194 -13.90 -7.27 21.17
N SER A 195 -14.89 -8.12 20.85
CA SER A 195 -14.69 -9.26 19.94
C SER A 195 -14.43 -8.81 18.50
N VAL A 196 -15.18 -7.81 18.03
CA VAL A 196 -15.02 -7.26 16.67
C VAL A 196 -13.73 -6.45 16.55
N TYR A 197 -13.33 -5.71 17.59
CA TYR A 197 -12.05 -4.98 17.62
C TYR A 197 -10.84 -5.91 17.51
N SER A 198 -10.85 -7.02 18.25
CA SER A 198 -9.77 -8.02 18.17
C SER A 198 -9.69 -8.66 16.78
N GLY A 199 -10.83 -8.98 16.16
CA GLY A 199 -10.87 -9.55 14.81
C GLY A 199 -10.36 -8.58 13.73
N MET A 200 -10.71 -7.29 13.85
CA MET A 200 -10.18 -6.23 12.99
C MET A 200 -8.64 -6.16 13.10
N LEU A 201 -8.09 -6.11 14.32
CA LEU A 201 -6.65 -5.98 14.53
C LEU A 201 -5.87 -7.14 13.91
N VAL A 202 -6.32 -8.38 14.11
CA VAL A 202 -5.66 -9.57 13.54
C VAL A 202 -5.63 -9.48 12.01
N THR A 203 -6.74 -9.07 11.39
CA THR A 203 -6.81 -8.91 9.94
C THR A 203 -5.84 -7.83 9.44
N CYS A 204 -5.76 -6.69 10.13
CA CYS A 204 -4.84 -5.62 9.78
C CYS A 204 -3.36 -6.04 9.91
N ILE A 205 -3.01 -6.81 10.95
CA ILE A 205 -1.64 -7.31 11.14
C ILE A 205 -1.23 -8.26 10.01
N PHE A 206 -2.12 -9.16 9.59
CA PHE A 206 -1.83 -10.04 8.46
C PHE A 206 -1.69 -9.28 7.14
N ALA A 207 -2.51 -8.24 6.91
CA ALA A 207 -2.37 -7.39 5.73
C ALA A 207 -1.03 -6.65 5.73
N GLU A 208 -0.59 -6.16 6.89
CA GLU A 208 0.69 -5.47 7.05
C GLU A 208 1.89 -6.41 6.88
N ALA A 209 1.77 -7.67 7.33
CA ALA A 209 2.79 -8.69 7.10
C ALA A 209 3.08 -8.89 5.59
N ILE A 210 2.06 -8.81 4.73
CA ILE A 210 2.23 -8.91 3.27
C ILE A 210 3.08 -7.76 2.73
N ALA A 211 2.85 -6.53 3.19
CA ALA A 211 3.67 -5.37 2.80
C ALA A 211 5.11 -5.49 3.33
N LEU A 212 5.28 -5.95 4.56
CA LEU A 212 6.60 -6.21 5.15
C LEU A 212 7.38 -7.25 4.37
N TYR A 213 6.75 -8.33 3.92
CA TYR A 213 7.41 -9.33 3.09
C TYR A 213 7.89 -8.74 1.75
N GLY A 214 7.09 -7.88 1.12
CA GLY A 214 7.48 -7.16 -0.09
C GLY A 214 8.69 -6.25 0.13
N MET A 215 8.73 -5.53 1.26
CA MET A 215 9.85 -4.67 1.63
C MET A 215 11.14 -5.47 1.90
N ILE A 216 11.05 -6.55 2.68
CA ILE A 216 12.22 -7.39 2.98
C ILE A 216 12.80 -8.00 1.71
N ALA A 217 11.94 -8.54 0.83
CA ALA A 217 12.37 -9.09 -0.46
C ALA A 217 13.05 -8.02 -1.34
N ALA A 218 12.51 -6.81 -1.40
CA ALA A 218 13.11 -5.68 -2.12
C ALA A 218 14.51 -5.34 -1.58
N VAL A 219 14.69 -5.30 -0.26
CA VAL A 219 16.00 -5.00 0.37
C VAL A 219 17.03 -6.09 0.10
N ILE A 220 16.64 -7.37 0.14
CA ILE A 220 17.55 -8.50 -0.18
C ILE A 220 18.00 -8.43 -1.64
N VAL A 221 17.09 -8.12 -2.55
CA VAL A 221 17.40 -7.99 -3.98
C VAL A 221 18.31 -6.78 -4.23
N ALA A 222 18.03 -5.64 -3.60
CA ALA A 222 18.87 -4.45 -3.67
C ALA A 222 20.29 -4.70 -3.11
N GLY A 223 20.39 -5.46 -2.01
CA GLY A 223 21.67 -5.83 -1.39
C GLY A 223 22.56 -6.71 -2.29
N LYS A 224 21.97 -7.50 -3.20
CA LYS A 224 22.72 -8.23 -4.24
C LYS A 224 23.11 -7.34 -5.43
N GLY A 225 22.29 -6.34 -5.75
CA GLY A 225 22.52 -5.40 -6.85
C GLY A 225 23.61 -4.36 -6.59
N GLY A 226 23.84 -3.99 -5.32
CA GLY A 226 24.82 -2.96 -4.92
C GLY A 226 26.26 -3.43 -4.70
N GLY A 227 26.51 -4.75 -4.58
CA GLY A 227 27.81 -5.28 -4.15
C GLY A 227 28.79 -5.71 -5.25
N GLY A 228 28.38 -5.78 -6.53
CA GLY A 228 29.16 -6.47 -7.58
C GLY A 228 29.49 -5.66 -8.84
N GLY A 229 29.09 -4.39 -8.94
CA GLY A 229 29.12 -3.64 -10.20
C GLY A 229 30.46 -3.02 -10.60
N VAL A 230 31.36 -2.77 -9.65
CA VAL A 230 32.57 -1.97 -9.90
C VAL A 230 33.55 -2.66 -10.88
N GLY A 231 33.49 -3.98 -11.01
CA GLY A 231 34.33 -4.74 -11.95
C GLY A 231 33.69 -5.05 -13.32
N GLY A 232 32.37 -4.91 -13.48
CA GLY A 232 31.67 -5.43 -14.66
C GLY A 232 31.78 -4.54 -15.90
N CYS A 233 31.91 -3.23 -15.73
CA CYS A 233 32.00 -2.27 -16.84
C CYS A 233 33.44 -1.98 -17.29
N LEU A 234 34.44 -2.33 -16.47
CA LEU A 234 35.87 -2.05 -16.69
C LEU A 234 36.65 -3.25 -17.25
N GLN A 235 36.01 -4.42 -17.43
CA GLN A 235 36.69 -5.67 -17.81
C GLN A 235 36.36 -6.16 -19.22
N GLY A 236 35.92 -5.24 -20.11
CA GLY A 236 35.64 -5.51 -21.52
C GLY A 236 36.32 -4.51 -22.43
#